data_AF-A0A928H103-F1
#
_entry.id   AF-A0A928H103-F1
#
_cell.length_a   1.000
_cell.length_b   1.000
_cell.length_c   1.000
_cell.angle_alpha   90.00
_cell.angle_beta   90.00
_cell.angle_gamma   90.00
#
_symmetry.space_group_name_H-M   'P 1'
#
loop_
_entity.id
_entity.type
_entity.pdbx_description
1 polymer ?
#
loop_
_entity_poly.entity_id
_entity_poly.type
_entity_poly.pdbx_seq_one_letter_code
_entity_poly.pdbx_strand_id
1 'polypeptide(L)'
;MLTDQERIDHMIEVIDHLLEITAGMTVDVYISSIEKQYAVKYALIMLGEDAASISDAVKNQFPNVPWRSIRGMRNMIAHDYIKTDDEIVFQTAVTDIAPLRERLIAVKNAI
;
A
#
# COMPACT_ATOMS: atom_id res chain seq x y z
N MET A 1 4.16 11.63 -17.66
CA MET A 1 3.66 11.52 -16.27
C MET A 1 2.55 10.48 -16.30
N LEU A 2 2.49 9.55 -15.34
CA LEU A 2 1.48 8.49 -15.33
C LEU A 2 0.07 9.07 -15.17
N THR A 3 -0.89 8.50 -15.88
CA THR A 3 -2.33 8.73 -15.74
C THR A 3 -2.86 8.14 -14.44
N ASP A 4 -4.07 8.54 -14.01
CA ASP A 4 -4.72 7.92 -12.85
C ASP A 4 -4.92 6.42 -13.06
N GLN A 5 -5.32 5.99 -14.27
CA GLN A 5 -5.50 4.58 -14.61
C GLN A 5 -4.20 3.77 -14.45
N GLU A 6 -3.09 4.24 -15.01
CA GLU A 6 -1.79 3.57 -14.89
C GLU A 6 -1.32 3.46 -13.43
N ARG A 7 -1.63 4.47 -12.60
CA ARG A 7 -1.31 4.43 -11.16
C ARG A 7 -2.18 3.44 -10.40
N ILE A 8 -3.47 3.39 -10.69
CA ILE A 8 -4.36 2.40 -10.07
C ILE A 8 -3.92 0.99 -10.46
N ASP A 9 -3.56 0.78 -11.73
CA ASP A 9 -3.01 -0.50 -12.20
C ASP A 9 -1.73 -0.89 -11.46
N HIS A 10 -0.78 0.04 -11.34
CA HIS A 10 0.46 -0.20 -10.60
C HIS A 10 0.21 -0.47 -9.11
N MET A 11 -0.73 0.25 -8.48
CA MET A 11 -1.10 -0.01 -7.08
C MET A 11 -1.67 -1.42 -6.91
N ILE A 12 -2.50 -1.90 -7.84
CA ILE A 12 -3.04 -3.28 -7.79
C ILE A 12 -1.92 -4.30 -7.93
N GLU A 13 -0.99 -4.10 -8.87
CA GLU A 13 0.18 -4.97 -9.06
C GLU A 13 1.06 -5.03 -7.80
N VAL A 14 1.36 -3.88 -7.19
CA VAL A 14 2.14 -3.82 -5.94
C VAL A 14 1.42 -4.55 -4.80
N ILE A 15 0.09 -4.42 -4.72
CA ILE A 15 -0.70 -5.17 -3.74
C ILE A 15 -0.63 -6.67 -4.01
N ASP A 16 -0.75 -7.11 -5.26
CA ASP A 16 -0.65 -8.53 -5.60
C ASP A 16 0.68 -9.14 -5.16
N HIS A 17 1.80 -8.48 -5.48
CA HIS A 17 3.11 -8.91 -5.00
C HIS A 17 3.22 -8.89 -3.48
N LEU A 18 2.65 -7.88 -2.80
CA LEU A 18 2.69 -7.80 -1.34
C LEU A 18 1.90 -8.95 -0.68
N LEU A 19 0.75 -9.30 -1.24
CA LEU A 19 -0.06 -10.44 -0.78
C LEU A 19 0.67 -11.77 -1.00
N GLU A 20 1.35 -11.95 -2.13
CA GLU A 20 2.19 -13.13 -2.39
C GLU A 20 3.35 -13.23 -1.40
N ILE A 21 4.08 -12.13 -1.18
CA ILE A 21 5.21 -12.08 -0.25
C ILE A 21 4.75 -12.45 1.15
N THR A 22 3.61 -11.91 1.59
CA THR A 22 3.11 -12.06 2.97
C THR A 22 2.26 -13.32 3.19
N ALA A 23 1.97 -14.09 2.14
CA ALA A 23 1.14 -15.29 2.22
C ALA A 23 1.68 -16.30 3.24
N GLY A 24 0.86 -16.60 4.26
CA GLY A 24 1.20 -17.56 5.32
C GLY A 24 2.36 -17.13 6.23
N MET A 25 2.82 -15.88 6.12
CA MET A 25 3.89 -15.35 6.95
C MET A 25 3.37 -15.03 8.35
N THR A 26 4.14 -15.36 9.38
CA THR A 26 3.89 -14.88 10.75
C THR A 26 4.69 -13.62 11.03
N VAL A 27 4.27 -12.87 12.05
CA VAL A 27 5.00 -11.67 12.49
C VAL A 27 6.44 -12.00 12.92
N ASP A 28 6.67 -13.14 13.57
CA ASP A 28 8.02 -13.57 13.96
C ASP A 28 8.94 -13.76 12.74
N VAL A 29 8.43 -14.39 11.68
CA VAL A 29 9.16 -14.61 10.43
C VAL A 29 9.48 -13.29 9.72
N TYR A 30 8.57 -12.32 9.81
CA TYR A 30 8.76 -10.97 9.29
C TYR A 30 9.84 -10.22 10.09
N ILE A 31 9.72 -10.18 11.43
CA ILE A 31 10.66 -9.51 12.33
C ILE A 31 12.07 -10.10 12.19
N SER A 32 12.19 -11.42 12.01
CA SER A 32 13.49 -12.07 11.89
C SER A 32 14.17 -11.89 10.52
N SER A 33 13.55 -11.21 9.56
CA SER A 33 14.04 -11.10 8.18
C SER A 33 14.06 -9.65 7.69
N ILE A 34 15.26 -9.06 7.63
CA ILE A 34 15.44 -7.69 7.14
C ILE A 34 15.02 -7.53 5.67
N GLU A 35 15.19 -8.57 4.86
CA GLU A 35 14.75 -8.60 3.46
C GLU A 35 13.23 -8.44 3.36
N LYS A 36 12.48 -9.20 4.16
CA LYS A 36 11.01 -9.14 4.20
C LYS A 36 10.53 -7.78 4.70
N GLN A 37 11.18 -7.24 5.74
CA GLN A 37 10.89 -5.89 6.22
C GLN A 37 11.07 -4.85 5.12
N TYR A 38 12.17 -4.89 4.38
CA TYR A 38 12.41 -3.97 3.28
C TYR A 38 11.43 -4.16 2.13
N ALA A 39 11.10 -5.40 1.75
CA ALA A 39 10.13 -5.67 0.69
C ALA A 39 8.75 -5.09 1.04
N VAL A 40 8.25 -5.36 2.26
CA VAL A 40 6.96 -4.85 2.73
C VAL A 40 6.94 -3.33 2.82
N LYS A 41 7.95 -2.73 3.47
CA LYS A 41 8.06 -1.27 3.60
C LYS A 41 8.13 -0.57 2.26
N TYR A 42 8.88 -1.13 1.31
CA TYR A 42 9.01 -0.58 -0.04
C TYR A 42 7.69 -0.66 -0.82
N ALA A 43 6.97 -1.78 -0.73
CA ALA A 43 5.63 -1.91 -1.31
C ALA A 43 4.68 -0.83 -0.78
N LEU A 44 4.65 -0.63 0.54
CA LEU A 44 3.81 0.41 1.17
C LEU A 44 4.20 1.84 0.75
N ILE A 45 5.49 2.11 0.55
CA ILE A 45 5.97 3.39 0.00
C ILE A 45 5.44 3.60 -1.43
N MET A 46 5.56 2.59 -2.30
CA MET A 46 5.09 2.67 -3.69
C MET A 46 3.59 2.97 -3.74
N LEU A 47 2.79 2.27 -2.92
CA LEU A 47 1.35 2.52 -2.81
C LEU A 47 1.02 3.96 -2.39
N GLY A 48 1.74 4.50 -1.41
CA GLY A 48 1.50 5.86 -0.95
C GLY A 48 1.95 6.94 -1.94
N GLU A 49 2.99 6.67 -2.74
CA GLU A 49 3.44 7.58 -3.80
C GLU A 49 2.40 7.71 -4.92
N ASP A 50 1.83 6.58 -5.36
CA ASP A 50 0.75 6.59 -6.36
C ASP A 50 -0.53 7.20 -5.79
N ALA A 51 -0.95 6.80 -4.60
CA ALA A 51 -2.12 7.37 -3.93
C ALA A 51 -2.01 8.89 -3.73
N ALA A 52 -0.81 9.41 -3.45
CA ALA A 52 -0.58 10.85 -3.36
C ALA A 52 -0.79 11.54 -4.71
N SER A 53 -0.44 10.88 -5.80
CA SER A 53 -0.42 11.41 -7.16
C SER A 53 -1.73 11.27 -7.93
N ILE A 54 -2.68 10.44 -7.46
CA ILE A 54 -4.03 10.34 -8.05
C ILE A 54 -4.72 11.72 -8.04
N SER A 55 -5.46 12.06 -9.09
CA SER A 55 -6.19 13.33 -9.18
C SER A 55 -7.26 13.49 -8.09
N ASP A 56 -7.57 14.75 -7.73
CA ASP A 56 -8.65 15.04 -6.79
C ASP A 56 -10.03 14.62 -7.34
N ALA A 57 -10.21 14.59 -8.67
CA ALA A 57 -11.44 14.12 -9.28
C ALA A 57 -11.71 12.65 -8.92
N VAL A 58 -10.73 11.76 -9.11
CA VAL A 58 -10.83 10.34 -8.74
C VAL A 58 -10.94 10.19 -7.23
N LYS A 59 -10.12 10.90 -6.44
CA LYS A 59 -10.18 10.84 -4.97
C LYS A 59 -11.56 11.21 -4.43
N ASN A 60 -12.20 12.24 -4.99
CA ASN A 60 -13.53 12.69 -4.59
C ASN A 60 -14.65 11.75 -5.06
N GLN A 61 -14.48 11.11 -6.22
CA GLN A 61 -15.42 10.11 -6.73
C GLN A 61 -15.39 8.81 -5.91
N PHE A 62 -14.23 8.44 -5.36
CA PHE A 62 -14.04 7.22 -4.57
C PHE A 62 -13.56 7.51 -3.15
N PRO A 63 -14.40 8.14 -2.29
CA PRO A 63 -14.01 8.50 -0.92
C PRO A 63 -13.92 7.29 0.02
N ASN A 64 -14.41 6.12 -0.40
CA ASN A 64 -14.28 4.86 0.31
C ASN A 64 -12.85 4.29 0.26
N VAL A 65 -12.02 4.70 -0.69
CA VAL A 65 -10.59 4.38 -0.69
C VAL A 65 -9.89 5.31 0.31
N PRO A 66 -9.08 4.78 1.26
CA PRO A 66 -8.46 5.58 2.31
C PRO A 66 -7.22 6.33 1.81
N TRP A 67 -7.34 7.14 0.75
CA TRP A 67 -6.22 7.84 0.08
C TRP A 67 -5.26 8.56 1.04
N ARG A 68 -5.83 9.25 2.04
CA ARG A 68 -5.05 9.97 3.05
C ARG A 68 -4.24 9.02 3.94
N SER A 69 -4.81 7.90 4.34
CA SER A 69 -4.13 6.91 5.18
C SER A 69 -3.01 6.21 4.42
N ILE A 70 -3.23 5.87 3.14
CA ILE A 70 -2.21 5.23 2.28
C ILE A 70 -1.00 6.18 2.13
N ARG A 71 -1.25 7.46 1.83
CA ARG A 71 -0.21 8.49 1.80
C ARG A 71 0.47 8.68 3.17
N GLY A 72 -0.31 8.64 4.25
CA GLY A 72 0.19 8.75 5.61
C GLY A 72 1.18 7.63 5.96
N MET A 73 0.87 6.39 5.58
CA MET A 73 1.74 5.23 5.77
C MET A 73 3.08 5.41 5.06
N ARG A 74 3.07 5.85 3.80
CA ARG A 74 4.31 6.20 3.08
C ARG A 74 5.11 7.28 3.79
N ASN A 75 4.46 8.34 4.29
CA ASN A 75 5.17 9.40 5.01
C ASN A 75 5.84 8.88 6.28
N MET A 76 5.14 8.08 7.06
CA MET A 76 5.67 7.46 8.28
C MET A 76 6.87 6.57 7.96
N ILE A 77 6.74 5.67 6.97
CA ILE A 77 7.83 4.75 6.59
C ILE A 77 8.99 5.51 5.94
N ALA A 78 8.76 6.55 5.11
CA ALA A 78 9.84 7.23 4.41
C ALA A 78 10.62 8.23 5.29
N HIS A 79 9.96 8.88 6.25
CA HIS A 79 10.54 9.99 7.01
C HIS A 79 10.80 9.65 8.49
N ASP A 80 10.02 8.74 9.07
CA ASP A 80 10.15 8.32 10.46
C ASP A 80 10.59 6.85 10.58
N TYR A 81 11.28 6.31 9.56
CA TYR A 81 11.63 4.88 9.46
C TYR A 81 12.33 4.31 10.71
N ILE A 82 13.12 5.12 11.41
CA ILE A 82 13.83 4.74 12.65
C ILE A 82 12.85 4.44 13.79
N LYS A 83 11.68 5.08 13.80
CA LYS A 83 10.65 4.95 14.83
C LYS A 83 9.49 4.05 14.43
N THR A 84 9.50 3.50 13.20
CA THR A 84 8.43 2.62 12.75
C THR A 84 8.39 1.37 13.59
N ASP A 85 7.20 1.02 14.08
CA ASP A 85 6.93 -0.26 14.69
C ASP A 85 6.68 -1.29 13.59
N ASP A 86 7.59 -2.26 13.46
CA ASP A 86 7.55 -3.29 12.43
C ASP A 86 6.37 -4.25 12.60
N GLU A 87 5.86 -4.45 13.83
CA GLU A 87 4.64 -5.23 14.04
C GLU A 87 3.43 -4.52 13.43
N ILE A 88 3.33 -3.19 13.61
CA ILE A 88 2.26 -2.37 13.03
C ILE A 88 2.36 -2.36 11.50
N VAL A 89 3.57 -2.24 10.95
CA VAL A 89 3.81 -2.28 9.50
C VAL A 89 3.35 -3.61 8.92
N PHE A 90 3.77 -4.73 9.53
CA PHE A 90 3.37 -6.06 9.10
C PHE A 90 1.86 -6.26 9.20
N GLN A 91 1.27 -5.87 10.34
CA GLN A 91 -0.17 -5.97 10.55
C GLN A 91 -0.95 -5.22 9.46
N THR A 92 -0.55 -3.98 9.14
CA THR A 92 -1.15 -3.20 8.06
C THR A 92 -1.05 -3.94 6.73
N ALA A 93 0.12 -4.50 6.42
CA ALA A 93 0.37 -5.21 5.18
C ALA A 93 -0.53 -6.46 5.00
N VAL A 94 -0.90 -7.14 6.08
CA VAL A 94 -1.72 -8.36 6.01
C VAL A 94 -3.22 -8.14 6.22
N THR A 95 -3.65 -7.05 6.88
CA THR A 95 -5.09 -6.80 7.12
C THR A 95 -5.72 -5.79 6.18
N ASP A 96 -5.01 -4.71 5.87
CA ASP A 96 -5.64 -3.54 5.23
C ASP A 96 -5.47 -3.55 3.72
N ILE A 97 -4.46 -4.29 3.24
CA ILE A 97 -4.07 -4.37 1.83
C ILE A 97 -5.06 -5.18 0.99
N ALA A 98 -5.54 -6.33 1.47
CA ALA A 98 -6.52 -7.12 0.72
C ALA A 98 -7.84 -6.36 0.49
N PRO A 99 -8.45 -5.71 1.51
CA PRO A 99 -9.60 -4.84 1.29
C PRO A 99 -9.31 -3.63 0.40
N LEU A 100 -8.10 -3.06 0.45
CA LEU A 100 -7.70 -1.97 -0.42
C LEU A 100 -7.71 -2.40 -1.89
N ARG A 101 -7.19 -3.59 -2.19
CA ARG A 101 -7.17 -4.16 -3.54
C ARG A 101 -8.55 -4.14 -4.21
N GLU A 102 -9.56 -4.65 -3.51
CA GLU A 102 -10.93 -4.74 -4.01
C GLU A 102 -11.51 -3.36 -4.31
N ARG A 103 -11.18 -2.37 -3.47
CA ARG A 103 -11.61 -0.99 -3.72
C ARG A 103 -10.92 -0.40 -4.95
N LEU A 104 -9.63 -0.66 -5.15
CA LEU A 104 -8.90 -0.19 -6.33
C LEU A 104 -9.38 -0.84 -7.63
N ILE A 105 -9.78 -2.12 -7.60
CA ILE A 105 -10.43 -2.78 -8.74
C ILE A 105 -11.74 -2.08 -9.09
N ALA A 106 -12.53 -1.69 -8.10
CA ALA A 106 -13.75 -0.91 -8.33
C ALA A 106 -13.45 0.47 -8.95
N VAL A 107 -12.37 1.14 -8.54
CA VAL A 107 -11.90 2.39 -9.17
C VAL A 107 -11.52 2.14 -10.63
N LYS A 108 -10.66 1.15 -10.88
CA LYS A 108 -10.18 0.78 -12.23
C LYS A 108 -11.32 0.52 -13.21
N ASN A 109 -12.38 -0.16 -12.78
CA ASN A 109 -13.51 -0.48 -13.65
C ASN A 109 -14.40 0.72 -13.99
N ALA A 110 -14.19 1.86 -13.33
CA ALA A 110 -15.07 3.02 -13.38
C ALA A 110 -14.39 4.29 -13.92
N ILE A 111 -13.08 4.25 -14.21
CA ILE A 111 -12.30 5.37 -14.78
C ILE A 111 -11.72 5.02 -16.15
#